data_AF-A0A3P8G9N9-F1
#
_entry.id   AF-A0A3P8G9N9-F1
#
_cell.length_a   1.000
_cell.length_b   1.000
_cell.length_c   1.000
_cell.angle_alpha   90.00
_cell.angle_beta   90.00
_cell.angle_gamma   90.00
#
_symmetry.space_group_name_H-M   'P 1'
#
loop_
_entity.id
_entity.type
_entity.pdbx_description
1 polymer ?
#
loop_
_entity_poly.entity_id
_entity_poly.type
_entity_poly.pdbx_seq_one_letter_code
_entity_poly.pdbx_strand_id
1 'polypeptide(L)'
;MDQQLRMMGELNPSVIGHSLLLSPLDLSDEDLALMLQFLVVVGTNLPEDVAVRISSYLFARGVPFISARTYGLLGYIRIFVQEHTIANNHEENGLPDLRIDKPFPKLQEMAEQTDIESMSLEELRHTPYILLYLIALKSYRKAVGDENAFPDTYAKRKQFLEVLWKMRREAESGSLEAENFNEAKAALPRAMHRTEVPHHVKSILTDPNCDESSSCVQPFWLICTGLRRFVEAHGVLPLTVLCRYSYLASIFREKAHEDAAEVLRYTKEVEKERGIENMISEDLCYRFCKNSNGIRLQRGSERDSSKAFQVRHKANSTEDDGSVSAAVWFLLLRAADKFQREKGRYPGTNGVPCTIDALDLKQRVISIISSSKVENPESIMAQVPQNAIAEICRYGAGELHVIASLIGGIVAQEVIKVATNQYVPLDNTFIYDGHTQQSAVFRM
;
A
#
# COMPACT_ATOMS: atom_id res chain seq x y z
N MET A 1 -34.32 11.13 -18.24
CA MET A 1 -33.48 11.13 -17.03
C MET A 1 -33.21 9.68 -16.71
N ASP A 2 -31.94 9.29 -16.64
CA ASP A 2 -31.54 7.91 -16.38
C ASP A 2 -32.13 7.44 -15.04
N GLN A 3 -32.87 6.32 -15.07
CA GLN A 3 -33.52 5.76 -13.88
C GLN A 3 -32.49 5.39 -12.81
N GLN A 4 -31.29 4.95 -13.21
CA GLN A 4 -30.21 4.62 -12.30
C GLN A 4 -29.71 5.89 -11.59
N LEU A 5 -29.46 6.96 -12.34
CA LEU A 5 -29.00 8.24 -11.78
C LEU A 5 -29.98 8.79 -10.73
N ARG A 6 -31.29 8.70 -11.01
CA ARG A 6 -32.32 9.13 -10.06
C ARG A 6 -32.23 8.36 -8.74
N MET A 7 -32.20 7.03 -8.80
CA MET A 7 -32.12 6.19 -7.59
C MET A 7 -30.81 6.40 -6.83
N MET A 8 -29.69 6.62 -7.53
CA MET A 8 -28.41 6.93 -6.88
C MET A 8 -28.42 8.32 -6.22
N GLY A 9 -29.07 9.31 -6.83
CA GLY A 9 -29.21 10.65 -6.26
C GLY A 9 -30.01 10.69 -4.96
N GLU A 10 -30.90 9.72 -4.74
CA GLU A 10 -31.66 9.58 -3.50
C GLU A 10 -30.80 9.10 -2.31
N LEU A 11 -29.61 8.50 -2.56
CA LEU A 11 -28.73 7.98 -1.50
C LEU A 11 -28.03 9.07 -0.70
N ASN A 12 -27.65 10.18 -1.35
CA ASN A 12 -26.99 11.30 -0.68
C ASN A 12 -27.27 12.63 -1.42
N PRO A 13 -28.06 13.54 -0.82
CA PRO A 13 -28.44 14.80 -1.47
C PRO A 13 -27.27 15.77 -1.67
N SER A 14 -26.12 15.52 -1.05
CA SER A 14 -24.90 16.35 -1.23
C SER A 14 -24.11 15.96 -2.49
N VAL A 15 -24.46 14.85 -3.13
CA VAL A 15 -23.78 14.35 -4.33
C VAL A 15 -24.55 14.78 -5.58
N ILE A 16 -23.88 15.51 -6.47
CA ILE A 16 -24.45 15.95 -7.74
C ILE A 16 -24.10 14.91 -8.81
N GLY A 17 -25.13 14.34 -9.42
CA GLY A 17 -24.99 13.33 -10.46
C GLY A 17 -25.34 13.86 -11.85
N HIS A 18 -24.59 13.38 -12.85
CA HIS A 18 -24.86 13.63 -14.27
C HIS A 18 -24.85 12.30 -15.03
N SER A 19 -25.60 12.20 -16.13
CA SER A 19 -25.54 11.05 -17.03
C SER A 19 -25.51 11.47 -18.48
N LEU A 20 -24.87 10.65 -19.29
CA LEU A 20 -24.68 10.89 -20.71
C LEU A 20 -24.86 9.55 -21.43
N LEU A 21 -25.79 9.53 -22.40
CA LEU A 21 -26.20 8.29 -23.07
C LEU A 21 -25.36 8.08 -24.32
N LEU A 22 -24.20 7.45 -24.15
CA LEU A 22 -23.32 7.04 -25.25
C LEU A 22 -23.00 5.56 -25.18
N SER A 23 -22.78 4.97 -26.35
CA SER A 23 -22.27 3.61 -26.49
C SER A 23 -20.76 3.60 -26.24
N PRO A 24 -20.24 2.78 -25.30
CA PRO A 24 -18.80 2.62 -25.12
C PRO A 24 -18.07 2.05 -26.35
N LEU A 25 -18.80 1.40 -27.27
CA LEU A 25 -18.26 0.87 -28.51
C LEU A 25 -17.97 1.98 -29.54
N ASP A 26 -18.69 3.10 -29.46
CA ASP A 26 -18.70 4.16 -30.46
C ASP A 26 -18.14 5.49 -29.93
N LEU A 27 -17.25 5.42 -28.92
CA LEU A 27 -16.64 6.63 -28.34
C LEU A 27 -15.78 7.36 -29.38
N SER A 28 -15.99 8.67 -29.53
CA SER A 28 -15.11 9.54 -30.29
C SER A 28 -13.90 9.97 -29.45
N ASP A 29 -12.92 10.63 -30.07
CA ASP A 29 -11.78 11.20 -29.33
C ASP A 29 -12.21 12.37 -28.43
N GLU A 30 -13.30 13.07 -28.76
CA GLU A 30 -13.89 14.10 -27.91
C GLU A 30 -14.49 13.49 -26.64
N ASP A 31 -15.15 12.33 -26.75
CA ASP A 31 -15.71 11.62 -25.60
C ASP A 31 -14.61 11.12 -24.64
N LEU A 32 -13.47 10.67 -25.19
CA LEU A 32 -12.30 10.30 -24.39
C LEU A 32 -11.67 11.53 -23.72
N ALA A 33 -11.67 12.69 -24.40
CA ALA A 33 -11.16 13.93 -23.82
C ALA A 33 -12.02 14.41 -22.64
N LEU A 34 -13.35 14.20 -22.68
CA LEU A 34 -14.24 14.48 -21.55
C LEU A 34 -13.84 13.70 -20.29
N MET A 35 -13.27 12.49 -20.44
CA MET A 35 -12.86 11.68 -19.30
C MET A 35 -11.70 12.29 -18.52
N LEU A 36 -10.92 13.20 -19.13
CA LEU A 36 -9.77 13.85 -18.50
C LEU A 36 -10.14 14.82 -17.39
N GLN A 37 -11.42 15.24 -17.31
CA GLN A 37 -11.90 16.10 -16.24
C GLN A 37 -12.13 15.34 -14.92
N PHE A 38 -12.18 14.00 -14.95
CA PHE A 38 -12.46 13.19 -13.78
C PHE A 38 -11.18 12.80 -13.05
N LEU A 39 -11.29 12.70 -11.71
CA LEU A 39 -10.18 12.27 -10.86
C LEU A 39 -9.89 10.78 -10.99
N VAL A 40 -10.93 9.96 -11.15
CA VAL A 40 -10.84 8.50 -11.36
C VAL A 40 -11.95 8.12 -12.33
N VAL A 41 -11.63 7.29 -13.32
CA VAL A 41 -12.60 6.72 -14.26
C VAL A 41 -12.81 5.25 -13.91
N VAL A 42 -14.07 4.81 -13.82
CA VAL A 42 -14.42 3.41 -13.56
C VAL A 42 -15.19 2.85 -14.75
N GLY A 43 -14.69 1.77 -15.33
CA GLY A 43 -15.34 1.02 -16.40
C GLY A 43 -15.83 -0.32 -15.89
N THR A 44 -17.12 -0.61 -16.05
CA THR A 44 -17.73 -1.87 -15.61
C THR A 44 -18.16 -2.73 -16.80
N ASN A 45 -17.85 -4.03 -16.76
CA ASN A 45 -18.22 -5.02 -17.78
C ASN A 45 -17.93 -4.59 -19.23
N LEU A 46 -16.84 -3.82 -19.42
CA LEU A 46 -16.44 -3.35 -20.74
C LEU A 46 -15.87 -4.49 -21.59
N PRO A 47 -16.14 -4.49 -22.90
CA PRO A 47 -15.38 -5.28 -23.86
C PRO A 47 -13.88 -4.95 -23.79
N GLU A 48 -13.05 -5.96 -24.06
CA GLU A 48 -11.59 -5.88 -23.92
C GLU A 48 -10.98 -4.74 -24.75
N ASP A 49 -11.41 -4.59 -26.00
CA ASP A 49 -10.95 -3.56 -26.94
C ASP A 49 -11.30 -2.15 -26.47
N VAL A 50 -12.49 -1.95 -25.93
CA VAL A 50 -12.92 -0.67 -25.34
C VAL A 50 -12.09 -0.34 -24.11
N ALA A 51 -11.94 -1.31 -23.18
CA ALA A 51 -11.16 -1.12 -21.97
C ALA A 51 -9.70 -0.75 -22.29
N VAL A 52 -9.08 -1.41 -23.27
CA VAL A 52 -7.71 -1.12 -23.73
C VAL A 52 -7.61 0.26 -24.39
N ARG A 53 -8.61 0.66 -25.17
CA ARG A 53 -8.64 1.99 -25.80
C ARG A 53 -8.71 3.09 -24.75
N ILE A 54 -9.59 2.95 -23.76
CA ILE A 54 -9.74 3.89 -22.64
C ILE A 54 -8.46 3.91 -21.79
N SER A 55 -7.94 2.74 -21.40
CA SER A 55 -6.74 2.66 -20.55
C SER A 55 -5.53 3.30 -21.23
N SER A 56 -5.30 3.02 -22.52
CA SER A 56 -4.16 3.58 -23.26
C SER A 56 -4.26 5.12 -23.37
N TYR A 57 -5.46 5.65 -23.57
CA TYR A 57 -5.69 7.09 -23.69
C TYR A 57 -5.46 7.83 -22.35
N LEU A 58 -6.02 7.29 -21.26
CA LEU A 58 -5.97 7.90 -19.93
C LEU A 58 -4.62 7.71 -19.24
N PHE A 59 -3.99 6.55 -19.40
CA PHE A 59 -2.71 6.22 -18.75
C PHE A 59 -1.60 7.19 -19.16
N ALA A 60 -1.49 7.50 -20.46
CA ALA A 60 -0.50 8.45 -20.97
C ALA A 60 -0.72 9.90 -20.48
N ARG A 61 -1.92 10.20 -19.96
CA ARG A 61 -2.32 11.52 -19.46
C ARG A 61 -2.43 11.56 -17.93
N GLY A 62 -2.05 10.48 -17.24
CA GLY A 62 -2.01 10.41 -15.78
C GLY A 62 -3.38 10.30 -15.10
N VAL A 63 -4.45 9.99 -15.83
CA VAL A 63 -5.79 9.80 -15.23
C VAL A 63 -5.98 8.33 -14.84
N PRO A 64 -6.19 8.01 -13.55
CA PRO A 64 -6.42 6.66 -13.10
C PRO A 64 -7.69 6.05 -13.70
N PHE A 65 -7.57 4.82 -14.21
CA PHE A 65 -8.69 4.06 -14.74
C PHE A 65 -8.79 2.71 -14.02
N ILE A 66 -9.98 2.37 -13.52
CA ILE A 66 -10.28 1.09 -12.89
C ILE A 66 -11.27 0.33 -13.76
N SER A 67 -10.82 -0.79 -14.34
CA SER A 67 -11.67 -1.71 -15.08
C SER A 67 -12.14 -2.82 -14.13
N ALA A 68 -13.45 -2.92 -13.92
CA ALA A 68 -14.07 -3.93 -13.08
C ALA A 68 -15.01 -4.79 -13.92
N ARG A 69 -15.06 -6.09 -13.61
CA ARG A 69 -15.93 -7.02 -14.33
C ARG A 69 -16.40 -8.13 -13.43
N THR A 70 -17.63 -8.57 -13.66
CA THR A 70 -18.12 -9.84 -13.15
C THR A 70 -18.37 -10.81 -14.30
N TYR A 71 -18.05 -12.09 -14.08
CA TYR A 71 -18.28 -13.14 -15.06
C TYR A 71 -18.63 -14.44 -14.33
N GLY A 72 -19.92 -14.71 -14.19
CA GLY A 72 -20.46 -15.76 -13.35
C GLY A 72 -20.10 -15.55 -11.88
N LEU A 73 -19.33 -16.48 -11.33
CA LEU A 73 -18.81 -16.40 -9.95
C LEU A 73 -17.43 -15.72 -9.86
N LEU A 74 -16.88 -15.25 -10.98
CA LEU A 74 -15.60 -14.56 -11.01
C LEU A 74 -15.78 -13.05 -10.89
N GLY A 75 -14.92 -12.44 -10.09
CA GLY A 75 -14.72 -10.99 -10.05
C GLY A 75 -13.34 -10.61 -10.55
N TYR A 76 -13.26 -9.57 -11.35
CA TYR A 76 -12.02 -9.03 -11.90
C TYR A 76 -11.96 -7.53 -11.63
N ILE A 77 -10.81 -7.06 -11.16
CA ILE A 77 -10.50 -5.64 -11.03
C ILE A 77 -9.10 -5.41 -11.59
N ARG A 78 -8.94 -4.36 -12.37
CA ARG A 78 -7.68 -3.92 -12.93
C ARG A 78 -7.53 -2.41 -12.76
N ILE A 79 -6.46 -2.00 -12.09
CA ILE A 79 -6.15 -0.59 -11.83
C ILE A 79 -5.02 -0.17 -12.79
N PHE A 80 -5.33 0.78 -13.66
CA PHE A 80 -4.38 1.43 -14.55
C PHE A 80 -4.01 2.80 -13.96
N VAL A 81 -2.78 2.89 -13.46
CA VAL A 81 -2.23 4.15 -12.95
C VAL A 81 -0.76 4.25 -13.35
N GLN A 82 -0.38 5.37 -13.97
CA GLN A 82 1.01 5.58 -14.40
C GLN A 82 1.92 5.73 -13.18
N GLU A 83 1.53 6.60 -12.27
CA GLU A 83 2.20 6.85 -11.02
C GLU A 83 1.16 7.25 -9.96
N HIS A 84 1.18 6.57 -8.82
CA HIS A 84 0.35 6.88 -7.68
C HIS A 84 1.24 7.07 -6.46
N THR A 85 1.27 8.30 -5.95
CA THR A 85 2.07 8.71 -4.80
C THR A 85 1.21 8.69 -3.54
N ILE A 86 1.65 7.97 -2.50
CA ILE A 86 0.90 7.81 -1.25
C ILE A 86 1.69 8.47 -0.14
N ALA A 87 1.14 9.56 0.40
CA ALA A 87 1.76 10.30 1.51
C ALA A 87 1.43 9.69 2.89
N ASN A 88 0.29 9.00 3.00
CA ASN A 88 -0.12 8.33 4.23
C ASN A 88 -0.69 6.95 3.92
N ASN A 89 0.04 5.89 4.27
CA ASN A 89 -0.39 4.51 4.08
C ASN A 89 -1.32 4.00 5.20
N HIS A 90 -1.52 4.78 6.27
CA HIS A 90 -2.29 4.41 7.47
C HIS A 90 -1.88 3.05 8.05
N GLU A 91 -0.58 2.83 8.19
CA GLU A 91 -0.05 1.61 8.80
C GLU A 91 -0.51 1.49 10.27
N GLU A 92 -1.37 0.51 10.55
CA GLU A 92 -1.97 0.33 11.89
C GLU A 92 -0.95 -0.10 12.94
N ASN A 93 0.07 -0.87 12.54
CA ASN A 93 1.01 -1.53 13.45
C ASN A 93 2.48 -1.11 13.23
N GLY A 94 2.71 0.14 12.83
CA GLY A 94 4.06 0.68 12.67
C GLY A 94 4.90 0.59 13.95
N LEU A 95 6.22 0.44 13.81
CA LEU A 95 7.13 0.48 14.95
C LEU A 95 7.18 1.90 15.54
N PRO A 96 7.26 2.04 16.88
CA PRO A 96 7.29 3.35 17.51
C PRO A 96 8.65 4.03 17.32
N ASP A 97 8.68 5.26 16.81
CA ASP A 97 9.93 6.03 16.64
C ASP A 97 10.40 6.64 17.96
N LEU A 98 11.00 5.81 18.82
CA LEU A 98 11.43 6.18 20.18
C LEU A 98 12.84 6.76 20.26
N ARG A 99 13.63 6.67 19.18
CA ARG A 99 15.03 7.15 19.11
C ARG A 99 15.92 6.69 20.27
N ILE A 100 15.71 5.47 20.78
CA ILE A 100 16.51 4.93 21.90
C ILE A 100 17.97 4.70 21.48
N ASP A 101 18.20 4.25 20.25
CA ASP A 101 19.54 4.00 19.72
C ASP A 101 20.27 5.29 19.30
N LYS A 102 19.51 6.30 18.86
CA LYS A 102 19.99 7.62 18.42
C LYS A 102 19.20 8.75 19.11
N PRO A 103 19.33 8.93 20.43
CA PRO A 103 18.57 9.96 21.15
C PRO A 103 18.99 11.35 20.66
N PHE A 104 18.01 12.22 20.44
CA PHE A 104 18.26 13.62 20.13
C PHE A 104 18.69 14.38 21.40
N PRO A 105 19.39 15.53 21.29
CA PRO A 105 20.05 16.18 22.43
C PRO A 105 19.17 16.38 23.66
N LYS A 106 17.94 16.88 23.48
CA LYS A 106 16.99 17.13 24.57
C LYS A 106 16.54 15.83 25.27
N LEU A 107 16.37 14.74 24.54
CA LEU A 107 16.04 13.44 25.12
C LEU A 107 17.22 12.85 25.90
N GLN A 108 18.44 13.06 25.40
CA GLN A 108 19.66 12.65 26.09
C GLN A 108 19.87 13.42 27.39
N GLU A 109 19.68 14.75 27.36
CA GLU A 109 19.78 15.62 28.54
C GLU A 109 18.80 15.18 29.63
N MET A 110 17.54 14.91 29.28
CA MET A 110 16.56 14.38 30.25
C MET A 110 17.01 13.07 30.90
N ALA A 111 17.57 12.15 30.11
CA ALA A 111 18.06 10.87 30.62
C ALA A 111 19.32 11.03 31.48
N GLU A 112 20.08 12.11 31.30
CA GLU A 112 21.24 12.45 32.12
C GLU A 112 20.87 13.14 33.44
N GLN A 113 19.82 13.96 33.43
CA GLN A 113 19.30 14.63 34.62
C GLN A 113 18.45 13.71 35.52
N THR A 114 17.98 12.58 34.98
CA THR A 114 17.17 11.61 35.73
C THR A 114 18.07 10.68 36.54
N ASP A 115 18.27 10.99 37.82
CA ASP A 115 18.99 10.12 38.75
C ASP A 115 18.04 9.13 39.45
N ILE A 116 18.12 7.86 39.05
CA ILE A 116 17.30 6.76 39.58
C ILE A 116 17.71 6.36 40.99
N GLU A 117 18.94 6.62 41.41
CA GLU A 117 19.43 6.24 42.73
C GLU A 117 18.91 7.19 43.81
N SER A 118 18.78 8.49 43.50
CA SER A 118 18.37 9.52 44.45
C SER A 118 16.86 9.78 44.51
N MET A 119 16.09 9.43 43.46
CA MET A 119 14.65 9.70 43.41
C MET A 119 13.85 8.91 44.46
N SER A 120 12.68 9.37 44.85
CA SER A 120 11.73 8.62 45.70
C SER A 120 11.12 7.42 44.98
N LEU A 121 10.52 6.48 45.73
CA LEU A 121 9.84 5.32 45.14
C LEU A 121 8.66 5.73 44.24
N GLU A 122 7.91 6.76 44.64
CA GLU A 122 6.78 7.29 43.88
C GLU A 122 7.24 7.88 42.54
N GLU A 123 8.29 8.71 42.56
CA GLU A 123 8.89 9.26 41.34
C GLU A 123 9.36 8.15 40.41
N LEU A 124 10.04 7.12 40.93
CA LEU A 124 10.49 5.98 40.12
C LEU A 124 9.32 5.22 39.47
N ARG A 125 8.19 5.07 40.16
CA ARG A 125 7.00 4.40 39.61
C ARG A 125 6.34 5.22 38.50
N HIS A 126 6.48 6.54 38.51
CA HIS A 126 5.96 7.43 37.48
C HIS A 126 6.96 7.75 36.37
N THR A 127 8.21 7.29 36.47
CA THR A 127 9.22 7.47 35.41
C THR A 127 8.82 6.73 34.13
N PRO A 128 8.73 7.44 32.99
CA PRO A 128 8.45 6.82 31.69
C PRO A 128 9.45 5.72 31.32
N TYR A 129 8.95 4.61 30.77
CA TYR A 129 9.81 3.48 30.39
C TYR A 129 10.89 3.85 29.35
N ILE A 130 10.64 4.88 28.52
CA ILE A 130 11.60 5.39 27.54
C ILE A 130 12.86 5.92 28.23
N LEU A 131 12.73 6.65 29.34
CA LEU A 131 13.87 7.12 30.14
C LEU A 131 14.55 5.95 30.83
N LEU A 132 13.77 5.00 31.38
CA LEU A 132 14.32 3.78 31.96
C LEU A 132 15.19 3.02 30.96
N TYR A 133 14.77 2.94 29.68
CA TYR A 133 15.57 2.31 28.64
C TYR A 133 16.88 3.03 28.38
N LEU A 134 16.87 4.36 28.26
CA LEU A 134 18.08 5.15 28.01
C LEU A 134 19.10 4.99 29.14
N ILE A 135 18.63 4.99 30.39
CA ILE A 135 19.48 4.82 31.58
C ILE A 135 19.98 3.38 31.67
N ALA A 136 19.10 2.40 31.50
CA ALA A 136 19.48 0.98 31.48
C ALA A 136 20.47 0.66 30.36
N LEU A 137 20.38 1.33 29.22
CA LEU A 137 21.27 1.12 28.07
C LEU A 137 22.71 1.54 28.39
N LYS A 138 22.89 2.62 29.16
CA LYS A 138 24.22 3.02 29.68
C LYS A 138 24.83 1.92 30.55
N SER A 139 24.04 1.37 31.48
CA SER A 139 24.47 0.28 32.36
C SER A 139 24.72 -1.02 31.59
N TYR A 140 23.89 -1.33 30.60
CA TYR A 140 24.04 -2.50 29.73
C TYR A 140 25.33 -2.44 28.91
N ARG A 141 25.64 -1.30 28.29
CA ARG A 141 26.90 -1.09 27.54
C ARG A 141 28.12 -1.28 28.43
N LYS A 142 28.10 -0.73 29.66
CA LYS A 142 29.16 -0.95 30.66
C LYS A 142 29.30 -2.42 31.05
N ALA A 143 28.19 -3.12 31.27
CA ALA A 143 28.21 -4.53 31.66
C ALA A 143 28.72 -5.46 30.56
N VAL A 144 28.45 -5.13 29.29
CA VAL A 144 28.94 -5.88 28.11
C VAL A 144 30.37 -5.50 27.74
N GLY A 145 30.83 -4.29 28.11
CA GLY A 145 32.14 -3.77 27.74
C GLY A 145 32.21 -3.23 26.30
N ASP A 146 31.07 -2.88 25.71
CA ASP A 146 30.97 -2.33 24.36
C ASP A 146 30.04 -1.10 24.37
N GLU A 147 30.59 0.06 24.03
CA GLU A 147 29.87 1.34 23.99
C GLU A 147 28.78 1.38 22.91
N ASN A 148 28.92 0.57 21.86
CA ASN A 148 27.97 0.48 20.75
C ASN A 148 26.95 -0.66 20.90
N ALA A 149 27.03 -1.42 22.01
CA ALA A 149 26.12 -2.51 22.28
C ALA A 149 24.65 -2.03 22.31
N PHE A 150 23.79 -2.81 21.67
CA PHE A 150 22.35 -2.55 21.60
C PHE A 150 21.55 -3.86 21.61
N PRO A 151 20.43 -3.93 22.35
CA PRO A 151 19.62 -5.15 22.50
C PRO A 151 18.69 -5.41 21.31
N ASP A 152 19.26 -5.67 20.14
CA ASP A 152 18.55 -5.94 18.89
C ASP A 152 18.15 -7.42 18.69
N THR A 153 18.78 -8.35 19.41
CA THR A 153 18.44 -9.79 19.37
C THR A 153 17.72 -10.26 20.61
N TYR A 154 17.00 -11.38 20.53
CA TYR A 154 16.32 -11.98 21.68
C TYR A 154 17.27 -12.22 22.87
N ALA A 155 18.46 -12.76 22.61
CA ALA A 155 19.46 -13.02 23.65
C ALA A 155 19.96 -11.73 24.32
N LYS A 156 20.28 -10.69 23.54
CA LYS A 156 20.71 -9.40 24.08
C LYS A 156 19.58 -8.68 24.82
N ARG A 157 18.33 -8.78 24.34
CA ARG A 157 17.14 -8.24 25.02
C ARG A 157 16.93 -8.88 26.37
N LYS A 158 17.18 -10.18 26.51
CA LYS A 158 17.11 -10.88 27.80
C LYS A 158 18.14 -10.32 28.79
N GLN A 159 19.40 -10.14 28.36
CA GLN A 159 20.44 -9.55 29.19
C GLN A 159 20.12 -8.09 29.57
N PHE A 160 19.65 -7.29 28.62
CA PHE A 160 19.20 -5.93 28.88
C PHE A 160 18.03 -5.88 29.87
N LEU A 161 17.07 -6.80 29.76
CA LEU A 161 15.95 -6.91 30.68
C LEU A 161 16.42 -7.20 32.11
N GLU A 162 17.46 -8.02 32.28
CA GLU A 162 18.07 -8.27 33.60
C GLU A 162 18.68 -7.00 34.19
N VAL A 163 19.35 -6.17 33.37
CA VAL A 163 19.87 -4.85 33.80
C VAL A 163 18.72 -3.94 34.22
N LEU A 164 17.67 -3.85 33.40
CA LEU A 164 16.47 -3.05 33.70
C LEU A 164 15.77 -3.53 34.98
N TRP A 165 15.68 -4.84 35.21
CA TRP A 165 15.01 -5.43 36.37
C TRP A 165 15.69 -5.10 37.70
N LYS A 166 17.02 -4.93 37.68
CA LYS A 166 17.83 -4.54 38.85
C LYS A 166 17.59 -3.10 39.30
N MET A 167 16.96 -2.28 38.46
CA MET A 167 16.66 -0.88 38.78
C MET A 167 15.35 -0.72 39.58
N ARG A 168 14.62 -1.81 39.83
CA ARG A 168 13.40 -1.78 40.66
C ARG A 168 13.76 -1.67 42.14
N ARG A 169 12.91 -0.99 42.91
CA ARG A 169 13.01 -0.89 44.38
C ARG A 169 11.80 -1.52 45.04
N GLU A 170 12.02 -2.16 46.17
CA GLU A 170 10.97 -2.74 47.00
C GLU A 170 10.23 -1.62 47.74
N ALA A 171 8.90 -1.73 47.80
CA ALA A 171 8.09 -0.89 48.67
C ALA A 171 8.26 -1.32 50.14
N GLU A 172 7.88 -0.45 51.07
CA GLU A 172 7.84 -0.77 52.52
C GLU A 172 6.95 -1.99 52.83
N SER A 173 5.98 -2.28 51.97
CA SER A 173 5.12 -3.47 52.04
C SER A 173 5.76 -4.76 51.51
N GLY A 174 7.00 -4.70 51.02
CA GLY A 174 7.69 -5.81 50.33
C GLY A 174 7.23 -6.05 48.90
N SER A 175 6.30 -5.23 48.36
CA SER A 175 5.84 -5.33 46.98
C SER A 175 6.88 -4.77 45.99
N LEU A 176 7.10 -5.50 44.90
CA LEU A 176 7.90 -5.10 43.73
C LEU A 176 7.03 -4.65 42.54
N GLU A 177 5.75 -4.36 42.79
CA GLU A 177 4.82 -3.92 41.76
C GLU A 177 5.20 -2.54 41.22
N ALA A 178 5.73 -2.54 40.01
CA ALA A 178 6.07 -1.33 39.27
C ALA A 178 5.53 -1.46 37.84
N GLU A 179 4.35 -0.87 37.61
CA GLU A 179 3.63 -0.96 36.34
C GLU A 179 4.46 -0.46 35.15
N ASN A 180 5.21 0.63 35.34
CA ASN A 180 6.10 1.18 34.32
C ASN A 180 7.19 0.18 33.87
N PHE A 181 7.72 -0.65 34.77
CA PHE A 181 8.67 -1.71 34.40
C PHE A 181 7.97 -2.87 33.67
N ASN A 182 6.75 -3.21 34.05
CA ASN A 182 5.95 -4.21 33.33
C ASN A 182 5.60 -3.72 31.91
N GLU A 183 5.24 -2.45 31.75
CA GLU A 183 5.07 -1.79 30.46
C GLU A 183 6.38 -1.82 29.66
N ALA A 184 7.51 -1.50 30.29
CA ALA A 184 8.83 -1.57 29.67
C ALA A 184 9.17 -3.00 29.18
N LYS A 185 8.82 -4.05 29.92
CA LYS A 185 9.03 -5.42 29.44
C LYS A 185 8.14 -5.76 28.25
N ALA A 186 6.88 -5.35 28.29
CA ALA A 186 5.92 -5.60 27.20
C ALA A 186 6.30 -4.86 25.91
N ALA A 187 6.79 -3.62 26.03
CA ALA A 187 7.19 -2.78 24.89
C ALA A 187 8.57 -3.15 24.31
N LEU A 188 9.42 -3.86 25.07
CA LEU A 188 10.82 -4.10 24.72
C LEU A 188 11.05 -4.68 23.30
N PRO A 189 10.29 -5.70 22.83
CA PRO A 189 10.52 -6.27 21.51
C PRO A 189 10.27 -5.29 20.36
N ARG A 190 9.35 -4.32 20.55
CA ARG A 190 9.00 -3.30 19.55
C ARG A 190 9.86 -2.04 19.69
N ALA A 191 10.28 -1.70 20.90
CA ALA A 191 11.08 -0.51 21.18
C ALA A 191 12.55 -0.68 20.74
N MET A 192 13.12 -1.88 20.93
CA MET A 192 14.55 -2.13 20.67
C MET A 192 14.82 -2.49 19.20
N HIS A 193 14.76 -1.48 18.35
CA HIS A 193 15.12 -1.53 16.93
C HIS A 193 16.03 -0.34 16.60
N ARG A 194 16.79 -0.46 15.52
CA ARG A 194 17.69 0.61 15.06
C ARG A 194 16.89 1.63 14.25
N THR A 195 17.19 2.91 14.47
CA THR A 195 16.64 4.02 13.70
C THR A 195 17.35 4.08 12.35
N GLU A 196 16.67 3.56 11.33
CA GLU A 196 17.14 3.48 9.96
C GLU A 196 16.06 3.93 8.98
N VAL A 197 16.48 4.51 7.85
CA VAL A 197 15.54 4.82 6.76
C VAL A 197 15.14 3.52 6.05
N PRO A 198 13.85 3.17 5.98
CA PRO A 198 13.41 1.94 5.33
C PRO A 198 13.78 1.88 3.85
N HIS A 199 13.98 0.67 3.33
CA HIS A 199 14.35 0.47 1.93
C HIS A 199 13.34 1.10 0.95
N HIS A 200 12.03 0.96 1.20
CA HIS A 200 11.01 1.55 0.32
C HIS A 200 11.06 3.08 0.29
N VAL A 201 11.37 3.73 1.41
CA VAL A 201 11.56 5.19 1.45
C VAL A 201 12.84 5.57 0.71
N LYS A 202 13.95 4.86 0.97
CA LYS A 202 15.22 5.07 0.26
C LYS A 202 15.02 4.99 -1.25
N SER A 203 14.30 3.99 -1.76
CA SER A 203 14.04 3.86 -3.20
C SER A 203 13.27 5.03 -3.80
N ILE A 204 12.38 5.67 -3.03
CA ILE A 204 11.64 6.86 -3.45
C ILE A 204 12.57 8.09 -3.43
N LEU A 205 13.40 8.24 -2.42
CA LEU A 205 14.35 9.36 -2.32
C LEU A 205 15.43 9.30 -3.40
N THR A 206 15.76 8.12 -3.92
CA THR A 206 16.69 7.93 -5.04
C THR A 206 16.02 7.97 -6.42
N ASP A 207 14.72 8.26 -6.49
CA ASP A 207 14.01 8.32 -7.76
C ASP A 207 14.46 9.52 -8.61
N PRO A 208 14.49 9.42 -9.96
CA PRO A 208 14.85 10.54 -10.83
C PRO A 208 14.05 11.81 -10.59
N ASN A 209 12.81 11.71 -10.10
CA ASN A 209 12.00 12.88 -9.76
C ASN A 209 12.55 13.70 -8.57
N CYS A 210 13.42 13.10 -7.75
CA CYS A 210 14.11 13.72 -6.61
C CYS A 210 15.51 14.25 -6.96
N ASP A 211 15.96 14.12 -8.21
CA ASP A 211 17.28 14.63 -8.61
C ASP A 211 17.27 16.16 -8.77
N GLU A 212 18.44 16.78 -8.65
CA GLU A 212 18.59 18.23 -8.79
C GLU A 212 18.24 18.72 -10.21
N SER A 213 18.49 17.89 -11.23
CA SER A 213 18.13 18.17 -12.62
C SER A 213 16.65 17.91 -12.93
N SER A 214 15.86 17.38 -11.99
CA SER A 214 14.45 17.08 -12.19
C SER A 214 13.64 18.37 -12.33
N SER A 215 12.81 18.42 -13.36
CA SER A 215 11.80 19.46 -13.54
C SER A 215 10.43 19.06 -12.98
N CYS A 216 10.35 18.00 -12.15
CA CYS A 216 9.09 17.55 -11.59
C CYS A 216 8.57 18.54 -10.53
N VAL A 217 7.32 18.98 -10.68
CA VAL A 217 6.72 20.02 -9.85
C VAL A 217 5.59 19.49 -8.95
N GLN A 218 5.41 18.18 -8.93
CA GLN A 218 4.36 17.55 -8.12
C GLN A 218 4.68 17.69 -6.62
N PRO A 219 3.69 18.06 -5.78
CA PRO A 219 3.91 18.30 -4.35
C PRO A 219 4.63 17.17 -3.60
N PHE A 220 4.27 15.93 -3.90
CA PHE A 220 4.91 14.75 -3.32
C PHE A 220 6.43 14.73 -3.59
N TRP A 221 6.82 14.96 -4.83
CA TRP A 221 8.23 14.90 -5.25
C TRP A 221 9.05 16.10 -4.77
N LEU A 222 8.43 17.28 -4.66
CA LEU A 222 9.06 18.46 -4.05
C LEU A 222 9.43 18.18 -2.58
N ILE A 223 8.46 17.66 -1.79
CA ILE A 223 8.71 17.32 -0.39
C ILE A 223 9.70 16.16 -0.27
N CYS A 224 9.64 15.14 -1.12
CA CYS A 224 10.62 14.05 -1.15
C CYS A 224 12.04 14.55 -1.43
N THR A 225 12.22 15.55 -2.29
CA THR A 225 13.53 16.15 -2.56
C THR A 225 14.06 16.90 -1.33
N GLY A 226 13.21 17.67 -0.64
CA GLY A 226 13.57 18.30 0.63
C GLY A 226 13.87 17.29 1.75
N LEU A 227 13.09 16.22 1.82
CA LEU A 227 13.30 15.09 2.74
C LEU A 227 14.61 14.35 2.46
N ARG A 228 14.99 14.18 1.19
CA ARG A 228 16.28 13.62 0.80
C ARG A 228 17.44 14.44 1.37
N ARG A 229 17.43 15.77 1.21
CA ARG A 229 18.44 16.67 1.79
C ARG A 229 18.53 16.53 3.32
N PHE A 230 17.38 16.44 3.99
CA PHE A 230 17.34 16.20 5.44
C PHE A 230 17.97 14.85 5.82
N VAL A 231 17.63 13.77 5.09
CA VAL A 231 18.18 12.43 5.33
C VAL A 231 19.68 12.38 5.06
N GLU A 232 20.18 13.09 4.04
CA GLU A 232 21.61 13.19 3.75
C GLU A 232 22.37 13.94 4.86
N ALA A 233 21.75 14.97 5.46
CA ALA A 233 22.34 15.73 6.57
C ALA A 233 22.34 14.98 7.91
N HIS A 234 21.24 14.27 8.24
CA HIS A 234 21.02 13.67 9.57
C HIS A 234 21.14 12.14 9.62
N GLY A 235 21.10 11.46 8.47
CA GLY A 235 21.13 10.00 8.37
C GLY A 235 19.89 9.28 8.90
N VAL A 236 18.81 10.01 9.20
CA VAL A 236 17.53 9.51 9.75
C VAL A 236 16.35 10.26 9.13
N LEU A 237 15.15 9.69 9.22
CA LEU A 237 13.92 10.40 8.86
C LEU A 237 13.54 11.45 9.94
N PRO A 238 12.70 12.44 9.61
CA PRO A 238 12.08 13.34 10.57
C PRO A 238 11.36 12.55 11.66
N LEU A 239 11.41 13.03 12.90
CA LEU A 239 10.79 12.36 14.03
C LEU A 239 9.26 12.21 13.84
N THR A 240 8.75 11.00 14.08
CA THR A 240 7.30 10.73 14.12
C THR A 240 6.80 10.63 15.55
N VAL A 241 5.71 11.33 15.87
CA VAL A 241 5.25 11.45 17.27
C VAL A 241 4.38 10.25 17.66
N LEU A 242 4.89 9.39 18.54
CA LEU A 242 4.15 8.33 19.23
C LEU A 242 4.63 8.21 20.68
N CYS A 243 4.14 9.10 21.56
CA CYS A 243 4.43 9.03 23.00
C CYS A 243 3.17 9.23 23.84
N ARG A 244 2.97 8.38 24.86
CA ARG A 244 1.81 8.40 25.77
C ARG A 244 1.96 9.36 26.95
N TYR A 245 3.20 9.65 27.37
CA TYR A 245 3.46 10.52 28.52
C TYR A 245 3.40 11.98 28.10
N SER A 246 2.58 12.80 28.76
CA SER A 246 2.29 14.17 28.33
C SER A 246 3.54 15.05 28.16
N TYR A 247 4.47 15.01 29.13
CA TYR A 247 5.71 15.79 29.09
C TYR A 247 6.71 15.26 28.06
N LEU A 248 6.89 13.94 27.97
CA LEU A 248 7.77 13.37 26.95
C LEU A 248 7.18 13.57 25.54
N ALA A 249 5.86 13.51 25.41
CA ALA A 249 5.15 13.79 24.17
C ALA A 249 5.32 15.23 23.71
N SER A 250 5.41 16.22 24.62
CA SER A 250 5.69 17.60 24.21
C SER A 250 7.09 17.75 23.64
N ILE A 251 8.08 17.06 24.21
CA ILE A 251 9.48 17.09 23.74
C ILE A 251 9.64 16.40 22.38
N PHE A 252 9.01 15.25 22.19
CA PHE A 252 8.97 14.59 20.88
C PHE A 252 8.22 15.44 19.84
N ARG A 253 7.14 16.13 20.24
CA ARG A 253 6.39 17.01 19.35
C ARG A 253 7.21 18.23 18.93
N GLU A 254 7.90 18.87 19.87
CA GLU A 254 8.81 19.98 19.60
C GLU A 254 9.90 19.57 18.60
N LYS A 255 10.56 18.43 18.85
CA LYS A 255 11.57 17.91 17.91
C LYS A 255 10.98 17.57 16.55
N ALA A 256 9.78 17.00 16.48
CA ALA A 256 9.09 16.73 15.23
C ALA A 256 8.75 18.01 14.44
N HIS A 257 8.39 19.11 15.14
CA HIS A 257 8.19 20.41 14.51
C HIS A 257 9.49 21.01 13.98
N GLU A 258 10.59 20.91 14.75
CA GLU A 258 11.91 21.35 14.29
C GLU A 258 12.37 20.60 13.03
N ASP A 259 12.27 19.26 13.05
CA ASP A 259 12.62 18.43 11.89
C ASP A 259 11.75 18.78 10.67
N ALA A 260 10.45 18.96 10.87
CA ALA A 260 9.54 19.32 9.79
C ALA A 260 9.81 20.73 9.23
N ALA A 261 10.17 21.70 10.08
CA ALA A 261 10.55 23.04 9.66
C ALA A 261 11.84 23.03 8.83
N GLU A 262 12.80 22.17 9.19
CA GLU A 262 14.03 21.99 8.40
C GLU A 262 13.74 21.36 7.03
N VAL A 263 12.90 20.31 6.97
CA VAL A 263 12.45 19.72 5.70
C VAL A 263 11.71 20.75 4.85
N LEU A 264 10.86 21.58 5.46
CA LEU A 264 10.16 22.65 4.76
C LEU A 264 11.15 23.65 4.16
N ARG A 265 12.19 24.03 4.91
CA ARG A 265 13.24 24.93 4.41
C ARG A 265 13.92 24.35 3.17
N TYR A 266 14.34 23.08 3.20
CA TYR A 266 14.91 22.42 2.02
C TYR A 266 13.91 22.34 0.86
N THR A 267 12.63 22.06 1.15
CA THR A 267 11.58 22.02 0.13
C THR A 267 11.38 23.39 -0.52
N LYS A 268 11.44 24.48 0.25
CA LYS A 268 11.36 25.87 -0.23
C LYS A 268 12.55 26.27 -1.10
N GLU A 269 13.75 25.75 -0.79
CA GLU A 269 14.93 25.91 -1.63
C GLU A 269 14.72 25.19 -2.98
N VAL A 270 14.21 23.96 -2.97
CA VAL A 270 13.88 23.20 -4.19
C VAL A 270 12.79 23.88 -5.02
N GLU A 271 11.76 24.45 -4.39
CA GLU A 271 10.74 25.24 -5.09
C GLU A 271 11.39 26.39 -5.89
N LYS A 272 12.28 27.15 -5.26
CA LYS A 272 13.01 28.26 -5.90
C LYS A 272 13.90 27.77 -7.04
N GLU A 273 14.65 26.68 -6.84
CA GLU A 273 15.50 26.07 -7.86
C GLU A 273 14.69 25.62 -9.09
N ARG A 274 13.46 25.14 -8.88
CA ARG A 274 12.54 24.70 -9.95
C ARG A 274 11.65 25.83 -10.50
N GLY A 275 11.85 27.08 -10.05
CA GLY A 275 11.12 28.25 -10.54
C GLY A 275 9.66 28.33 -10.08
N ILE A 276 9.34 27.73 -8.94
CA ILE A 276 8.01 27.77 -8.32
C ILE A 276 8.08 28.51 -6.99
N GLU A 277 7.05 29.26 -6.65
CA GLU A 277 6.95 29.91 -5.36
C GLU A 277 5.73 29.40 -4.59
N ASN A 278 5.94 29.01 -3.34
CA ASN A 278 4.89 28.82 -2.33
C ASN A 278 3.81 27.78 -2.66
N MET A 279 4.17 26.68 -3.34
CA MET A 279 3.24 25.57 -3.61
C MET A 279 2.96 24.75 -2.34
N ILE A 280 3.98 24.49 -1.54
CA ILE A 280 3.91 23.65 -0.34
C ILE A 280 3.67 24.52 0.90
N SER A 281 2.58 24.25 1.61
CA SER A 281 2.28 24.86 2.90
C SER A 281 3.01 24.16 4.05
N GLU A 282 3.19 24.88 5.16
CA GLU A 282 3.76 24.32 6.38
C GLU A 282 2.96 23.12 6.91
N ASP A 283 1.63 23.23 6.92
CA ASP A 283 0.73 22.14 7.34
C ASP A 283 0.89 20.88 6.46
N LEU A 284 0.97 21.05 5.13
CA LEU A 284 1.15 19.93 4.21
C LEU A 284 2.50 19.23 4.45
N CYS A 285 3.58 20.00 4.59
CA CYS A 285 4.91 19.46 4.85
C CYS A 285 4.96 18.76 6.22
N TYR A 286 4.38 19.35 7.26
CA TYR A 286 4.32 18.75 8.59
C TYR A 286 3.53 17.42 8.57
N ARG A 287 2.36 17.38 7.93
CA ARG A 287 1.58 16.14 7.76
C ARG A 287 2.34 15.08 6.96
N PHE A 288 3.14 15.49 5.98
CA PHE A 288 4.01 14.58 5.23
C PHE A 288 5.13 14.02 6.12
N CYS A 289 5.86 14.88 6.85
CA CYS A 289 6.94 14.46 7.75
C CYS A 289 6.47 13.48 8.82
N LYS A 290 5.28 13.71 9.39
CA LYS A 290 4.64 12.79 10.34
C LYS A 290 4.44 11.38 9.78
N ASN A 291 4.28 11.25 8.47
CA ASN A 291 4.07 9.98 7.77
C ASN A 291 5.26 9.59 6.88
N SER A 292 6.43 10.21 7.05
CA SER A 292 7.60 10.02 6.18
C SER A 292 8.06 8.56 6.08
N ASN A 293 7.91 7.79 7.17
CA ASN A 293 8.17 6.35 7.19
C ASN A 293 7.15 5.52 6.36
N GLY A 294 5.93 6.03 6.27
CA GLY A 294 4.77 5.39 5.64
C GLY A 294 4.58 5.72 4.16
N ILE A 295 5.41 6.59 3.57
CA ILE A 295 5.23 6.95 2.16
C ILE A 295 5.40 5.73 1.24
N ARG A 296 4.62 5.69 0.17
CA ARG A 296 4.67 4.63 -0.85
C ARG A 296 4.55 5.23 -2.24
N LEU A 297 5.09 4.51 -3.20
CA LEU A 297 5.00 4.83 -4.62
C LEU A 297 4.58 3.57 -5.37
N GLN A 298 3.56 3.71 -6.21
CA GLN A 298 3.10 2.64 -7.08
C GLN A 298 3.13 3.11 -8.53
N ARG A 299 3.74 2.30 -9.41
CA ARG A 299 3.77 2.54 -10.86
C ARG A 299 3.15 1.33 -11.56
N GLY A 300 2.01 1.52 -12.18
CA GLY A 300 1.27 0.48 -12.89
C GLY A 300 1.78 0.24 -14.31
N SER A 301 1.05 -0.59 -15.06
CA SER A 301 1.29 -0.87 -16.47
C SER A 301 0.11 -0.44 -17.34
N GLU A 302 0.39 0.21 -18.48
CA GLU A 302 -0.63 0.65 -19.47
C GLU A 302 -1.45 -0.53 -20.00
N ARG A 303 -0.78 -1.68 -20.17
CA ARG A 303 -1.32 -2.88 -20.79
C ARG A 303 -0.98 -4.10 -19.97
N ASP A 304 -1.84 -5.10 -20.06
CA ASP A 304 -1.60 -6.42 -19.51
C ASP A 304 -0.38 -7.05 -20.21
N SER A 305 0.66 -7.42 -19.47
CA SER A 305 1.79 -8.11 -20.06
C SER A 305 1.54 -9.62 -20.12
N SER A 306 1.98 -10.24 -21.21
CA SER A 306 1.88 -11.69 -21.40
C SER A 306 2.74 -12.49 -20.42
N LYS A 307 3.61 -11.83 -19.63
CA LYS A 307 4.34 -12.46 -18.53
C LYS A 307 3.44 -12.73 -17.31
N ALA A 308 2.24 -12.15 -17.26
CA ALA A 308 1.24 -12.43 -16.24
C ALA A 308 0.85 -13.92 -16.15
N PHE A 309 0.97 -14.66 -17.26
CA PHE A 309 0.72 -16.11 -17.29
C PHE A 309 1.89 -16.94 -16.74
N GLN A 310 3.07 -16.34 -16.55
CA GLN A 310 4.26 -16.99 -16.01
C GLN A 310 4.36 -16.88 -14.50
N VAL A 311 3.36 -16.31 -13.81
CA VAL A 311 3.40 -16.16 -12.35
C VAL A 311 3.63 -17.54 -11.74
N ARG A 312 4.90 -17.80 -11.42
CA ARG A 312 5.31 -18.88 -10.54
C ARG A 312 4.54 -18.59 -9.27
N HIS A 313 3.61 -19.48 -8.91
CA HIS A 313 3.35 -19.68 -7.50
C HIS A 313 4.72 -19.75 -6.84
N LYS A 314 5.04 -18.81 -5.95
CA LYS A 314 6.10 -19.03 -4.97
C LYS A 314 5.67 -20.33 -4.30
N ALA A 315 6.36 -21.41 -4.66
CA ALA A 315 6.15 -22.74 -4.16
C ALA A 315 6.42 -22.72 -2.65
N ASN A 316 5.39 -22.37 -1.87
CA ASN A 316 5.33 -22.50 -0.42
C ASN A 316 3.96 -23.03 0.05
N SER A 317 3.05 -23.40 -0.86
CA SER A 317 1.89 -24.21 -0.54
C SER A 317 2.09 -25.60 -1.13
N THR A 318 2.61 -26.51 -0.31
CA THR A 318 2.67 -27.96 -0.55
C THR A 318 1.29 -28.62 -0.43
N GLU A 319 0.24 -27.94 -0.86
CA GLU A 319 -1.12 -28.44 -0.84
C GLU A 319 -1.69 -28.27 -2.25
N ASP A 320 -1.65 -29.37 -2.98
CA ASP A 320 -2.42 -29.65 -4.19
C ASP A 320 -3.90 -29.78 -3.78
N ASP A 321 -4.49 -28.67 -3.35
CA ASP A 321 -5.94 -28.54 -3.26
C ASP A 321 -6.40 -28.10 -4.64
N GLY A 322 -7.34 -28.82 -5.26
CA GLY A 322 -7.77 -28.68 -6.68
C GLY A 322 -8.36 -27.31 -7.09
N SER A 323 -8.03 -26.26 -6.35
CA SER A 323 -8.26 -24.85 -6.61
C SER A 323 -7.53 -24.36 -7.87
N VAL A 324 -8.23 -23.55 -8.65
CA VAL A 324 -7.71 -22.94 -9.87
C VAL A 324 -7.03 -21.62 -9.50
N SER A 325 -5.80 -21.41 -9.97
CA SER A 325 -5.08 -20.18 -9.66
C SER A 325 -5.72 -18.95 -10.30
N ALA A 326 -5.59 -17.80 -9.66
CA ALA A 326 -6.08 -16.51 -10.17
C ALA A 326 -5.51 -16.17 -11.57
N ALA A 327 -4.27 -16.57 -11.87
CA ALA A 327 -3.65 -16.39 -13.17
C ALA A 327 -4.35 -17.22 -14.27
N VAL A 328 -4.78 -18.44 -13.94
CA VAL A 328 -5.56 -19.30 -14.85
C VAL A 328 -6.94 -18.69 -15.10
N TRP A 329 -7.62 -18.22 -14.04
CA TRP A 329 -8.90 -17.53 -14.21
C TRP A 329 -8.79 -16.29 -15.10
N PHE A 330 -7.74 -15.49 -14.93
CA PHE A 330 -7.47 -14.37 -15.81
C PHE A 330 -7.25 -14.81 -17.27
N LEU A 331 -6.42 -15.84 -17.52
CA LEU A 331 -6.22 -16.38 -18.86
C LEU A 331 -7.53 -16.83 -19.52
N LEU A 332 -8.41 -17.45 -18.73
CA LEU A 332 -9.71 -17.90 -19.20
C LEU A 332 -10.66 -16.74 -19.53
N LEU A 333 -10.66 -15.66 -18.74
CA LEU A 333 -11.41 -14.43 -19.06
C LEU A 333 -10.92 -13.82 -20.37
N ARG A 334 -9.60 -13.76 -20.57
CA ARG A 334 -8.98 -13.29 -21.83
C ARG A 334 -9.40 -14.17 -23.02
N ALA A 335 -9.48 -15.48 -22.82
CA ALA A 335 -9.96 -16.41 -23.84
C ALA A 335 -11.45 -16.20 -24.15
N ALA A 336 -12.28 -15.89 -23.15
CA ALA A 336 -13.69 -15.55 -23.34
C ALA A 336 -13.87 -14.24 -24.11
N ASP A 337 -13.02 -13.24 -23.90
CA ASP A 337 -13.03 -11.99 -24.67
C ASP A 337 -12.61 -12.20 -26.12
N LYS A 338 -11.57 -13.00 -26.34
CA LYS A 338 -11.21 -13.44 -27.70
C LYS A 338 -12.38 -14.18 -28.36
N PHE A 339 -13.09 -15.01 -27.60
CA PHE A 339 -14.30 -15.70 -28.06
C PHE A 339 -15.39 -14.73 -28.51
N GLN A 340 -15.70 -13.74 -27.68
CA GLN A 340 -16.70 -12.73 -28.00
C GLN A 340 -16.34 -11.94 -29.26
N ARG A 341 -15.08 -11.53 -29.40
CA ARG A 341 -14.61 -10.76 -30.56
C ARG A 341 -14.75 -11.50 -31.89
N GLU A 342 -14.47 -12.79 -31.92
CA GLU A 342 -14.49 -13.57 -33.16
C GLU A 342 -15.85 -14.20 -33.46
N LYS A 343 -16.66 -14.54 -32.44
CA LYS A 343 -17.96 -15.20 -32.62
C LYS A 343 -19.16 -14.27 -32.44
N GLY A 344 -18.94 -13.03 -31.99
CA GLY A 344 -19.98 -12.04 -31.71
C GLY A 344 -20.83 -12.35 -30.46
N ARG A 345 -20.44 -13.33 -29.66
CA ARG A 345 -21.15 -13.78 -28.44
C ARG A 345 -20.18 -14.39 -27.44
N TYR A 346 -20.51 -14.41 -26.16
CA TYR A 346 -19.70 -15.10 -25.14
C TYR A 346 -19.92 -16.62 -25.14
N PRO A 347 -18.97 -17.43 -24.63
CA PRO A 347 -19.15 -18.87 -24.52
C PRO A 347 -20.30 -19.20 -23.54
N GLY A 348 -21.10 -20.22 -23.86
CA GLY A 348 -22.27 -20.63 -23.07
C GLY A 348 -23.54 -19.80 -23.27
N THR A 349 -23.54 -18.90 -24.25
CA THR A 349 -24.70 -18.05 -24.59
C THR A 349 -25.39 -18.51 -25.87
N ASN A 350 -26.56 -17.93 -26.17
CA ASN A 350 -27.33 -18.16 -27.41
C ASN A 350 -27.76 -19.62 -27.64
N GLY A 351 -27.92 -20.40 -26.58
CA GLY A 351 -28.42 -21.78 -26.64
C GLY A 351 -27.44 -22.81 -27.20
N VAL A 352 -26.17 -22.45 -27.40
CA VAL A 352 -25.14 -23.41 -27.84
C VAL A 352 -24.73 -24.31 -26.67
N PRO A 353 -24.65 -25.65 -26.85
CA PRO A 353 -24.21 -26.54 -25.79
C PRO A 353 -22.83 -26.16 -25.24
N CYS A 354 -22.72 -26.07 -23.91
CA CYS A 354 -21.47 -25.70 -23.22
C CYS A 354 -20.29 -26.61 -23.59
N THR A 355 -20.57 -27.88 -23.93
CA THR A 355 -19.54 -28.84 -24.35
C THR A 355 -18.88 -28.45 -25.67
N ILE A 356 -19.65 -27.88 -26.62
CA ILE A 356 -19.13 -27.40 -27.92
C ILE A 356 -18.30 -26.13 -27.69
N ASP A 357 -18.86 -25.17 -26.96
CA ASP A 357 -18.17 -23.92 -26.66
C ASP A 357 -16.89 -24.13 -25.83
N ALA A 358 -16.84 -25.15 -24.97
CA ALA A 358 -15.63 -25.48 -24.22
C ALA A 358 -14.48 -25.98 -25.12
N LEU A 359 -14.79 -26.68 -26.21
CA LEU A 359 -13.78 -27.10 -27.20
C LEU A 359 -13.22 -25.87 -27.95
N ASP A 360 -14.11 -24.99 -28.40
CA ASP A 360 -13.73 -23.74 -29.08
C ASP A 360 -12.94 -22.81 -28.13
N LEU A 361 -13.36 -22.69 -26.87
CA LEU A 361 -12.68 -21.88 -25.85
C LEU A 361 -11.26 -22.42 -25.58
N LYS A 362 -11.09 -23.74 -25.51
CA LYS A 362 -9.78 -24.38 -25.35
C LYS A 362 -8.82 -24.01 -26.49
N GLN A 363 -9.29 -23.99 -27.74
CA GLN A 363 -8.46 -23.58 -28.89
C GLN A 363 -7.96 -22.13 -28.74
N ARG A 364 -8.76 -21.25 -28.14
CA ARG A 364 -8.39 -19.85 -27.89
C ARG A 364 -7.38 -19.71 -26.78
N VAL A 365 -7.52 -20.49 -25.71
CA VAL A 365 -6.52 -20.57 -24.65
C VAL A 365 -5.17 -20.98 -25.25
N ILE A 366 -5.13 -22.04 -26.05
CA ILE A 366 -3.92 -22.49 -26.76
C ILE A 366 -3.36 -21.36 -27.63
N SER A 367 -4.20 -20.72 -28.43
CA SER A 367 -3.79 -19.61 -29.29
C SER A 367 -3.20 -18.42 -28.50
N ILE A 368 -3.78 -18.06 -27.35
CA ILE A 368 -3.26 -16.98 -26.50
C ILE A 368 -1.90 -17.37 -25.92
N ILE A 369 -1.77 -18.60 -25.41
CA ILE A 369 -0.50 -19.10 -24.85
C ILE A 369 0.58 -19.13 -25.96
N SER A 370 0.28 -19.65 -27.15
CA SER A 370 1.23 -19.69 -28.26
C SER A 370 1.64 -18.31 -28.78
N SER A 371 0.73 -17.33 -28.74
CA SER A 371 1.03 -15.95 -29.14
C SER A 371 1.78 -15.17 -28.05
N SER A 372 1.61 -15.58 -26.80
CA SER A 372 2.36 -15.05 -25.67
C SER A 372 3.79 -15.58 -25.79
N LYS A 373 4.79 -14.71 -25.77
CA LYS A 373 6.21 -15.12 -25.82
C LYS A 373 6.65 -15.75 -24.48
N VAL A 374 5.96 -16.80 -24.06
CA VAL A 374 6.17 -17.52 -22.82
C VAL A 374 7.27 -18.56 -22.96
N GLU A 375 8.11 -18.69 -21.93
CA GLU A 375 9.26 -19.61 -21.95
C GLU A 375 8.84 -21.08 -22.00
N ASN A 376 7.71 -21.43 -21.35
CA ASN A 376 7.20 -22.80 -21.32
C ASN A 376 5.67 -22.87 -21.52
N PRO A 377 5.19 -22.82 -22.77
CA PRO A 377 3.77 -22.89 -23.12
C PRO A 377 3.06 -24.13 -22.59
N GLU A 378 3.74 -25.27 -22.65
CA GLU A 378 3.18 -26.58 -22.27
C GLU A 378 2.91 -26.64 -20.77
N SER A 379 3.83 -26.10 -19.95
CA SER A 379 3.66 -26.03 -18.50
C SER A 379 2.46 -25.16 -18.10
N ILE A 380 2.24 -24.03 -18.77
CA ILE A 380 1.08 -23.16 -18.50
C ILE A 380 -0.22 -23.89 -18.90
N MET A 381 -0.24 -24.55 -20.06
CA MET A 381 -1.41 -25.29 -20.50
C MET A 381 -1.74 -26.46 -19.57
N ALA A 382 -0.73 -27.13 -19.00
CA ALA A 382 -0.93 -28.19 -18.02
C ALA A 382 -1.59 -27.70 -16.71
N GLN A 383 -1.45 -26.41 -16.39
CA GLN A 383 -2.11 -25.78 -15.24
C GLN A 383 -3.55 -25.36 -15.50
N VAL A 384 -4.04 -25.41 -16.74
CA VAL A 384 -5.42 -25.04 -17.07
C VAL A 384 -6.30 -26.29 -17.06
N PRO A 385 -7.11 -26.51 -16.01
CA PRO A 385 -7.86 -27.75 -15.91
C PRO A 385 -9.14 -27.65 -16.75
N GLN A 386 -9.58 -28.78 -17.30
CA GLN A 386 -10.69 -28.83 -18.26
C GLN A 386 -12.03 -28.43 -17.62
N ASN A 387 -12.20 -28.67 -16.31
CA ASN A 387 -13.36 -28.22 -15.54
C ASN A 387 -13.45 -26.69 -15.50
N ALA A 388 -12.34 -25.96 -15.36
CA ALA A 388 -12.35 -24.50 -15.37
C ALA A 388 -12.79 -23.92 -16.72
N ILE A 389 -12.37 -24.54 -17.83
CA ILE A 389 -12.83 -24.16 -19.19
C ILE A 389 -14.34 -24.39 -19.32
N ALA A 390 -14.82 -25.56 -18.87
CA ALA A 390 -16.26 -25.86 -18.89
C ALA A 390 -17.05 -24.89 -18.00
N GLU A 391 -16.47 -24.47 -16.87
CA GLU A 391 -17.10 -23.57 -15.92
C GLU A 391 -17.28 -22.15 -16.50
N ILE A 392 -16.33 -21.64 -17.28
CA ILE A 392 -16.49 -20.37 -18.01
C ILE A 392 -17.65 -20.42 -19.00
N CYS A 393 -17.84 -21.56 -19.65
CA CYS A 393 -18.99 -21.78 -20.52
C CYS A 393 -20.28 -21.87 -19.68
N ARG A 394 -20.25 -22.56 -18.53
CA ARG A 394 -21.40 -22.66 -17.62
C ARG A 394 -21.84 -21.30 -17.10
N TYR A 395 -20.91 -20.39 -16.84
CA TYR A 395 -21.21 -19.03 -16.41
C TYR A 395 -21.96 -18.20 -17.44
N GLY A 396 -21.77 -18.47 -18.74
CA GLY A 396 -22.54 -17.84 -19.81
C GLY A 396 -22.49 -16.29 -19.79
N ALA A 397 -21.36 -15.71 -19.34
CA ALA A 397 -21.20 -14.27 -19.11
C ALA A 397 -22.27 -13.64 -18.19
N GLY A 398 -22.82 -14.40 -17.25
CA GLY A 398 -23.79 -13.91 -16.29
C GLY A 398 -23.18 -12.92 -15.28
N GLU A 399 -23.95 -11.89 -14.92
CA GLU A 399 -23.60 -10.95 -13.85
C GLU A 399 -24.44 -11.28 -12.60
N LEU A 400 -23.84 -12.03 -11.67
CA LEU A 400 -24.53 -12.38 -10.44
C LEU A 400 -24.46 -11.23 -9.45
N HIS A 401 -25.64 -10.77 -8.98
CA HIS A 401 -25.74 -9.61 -8.09
C HIS A 401 -24.84 -9.70 -6.86
N VAL A 402 -24.72 -10.87 -6.23
CA VAL A 402 -23.87 -11.05 -5.04
C VAL A 402 -22.38 -10.81 -5.33
N ILE A 403 -21.91 -11.21 -6.53
CA ILE A 403 -20.54 -10.99 -6.97
C ILE A 403 -20.36 -9.53 -7.37
N ALA A 404 -21.32 -8.96 -8.10
CA ALA A 404 -21.30 -7.54 -8.48
C ALA A 404 -21.29 -6.61 -7.26
N SER A 405 -22.06 -6.93 -6.23
CA SER A 405 -22.07 -6.18 -4.96
C SER A 405 -20.74 -6.26 -4.22
N LEU A 406 -20.12 -7.45 -4.16
CA LEU A 406 -18.79 -7.61 -3.56
C LEU A 406 -17.73 -6.81 -4.31
N ILE A 407 -17.66 -6.97 -5.63
CA ILE A 407 -16.68 -6.26 -6.47
C ILE A 407 -16.93 -4.76 -6.46
N GLY A 408 -18.19 -4.32 -6.47
CA GLY A 408 -18.56 -2.91 -6.32
C GLY A 408 -18.06 -2.31 -5.01
N GLY A 409 -18.17 -3.05 -3.90
CA GLY A 409 -17.63 -2.62 -2.61
C GLY A 409 -16.10 -2.46 -2.61
N ILE A 410 -15.39 -3.41 -3.21
CA ILE A 410 -13.92 -3.35 -3.34
C ILE A 410 -13.52 -2.17 -4.23
N VAL A 411 -14.11 -2.05 -5.42
CA VAL A 411 -13.83 -0.97 -6.38
C VAL A 411 -14.10 0.39 -5.77
N ALA A 412 -15.21 0.57 -5.04
CA ALA A 412 -15.52 1.83 -4.37
C ALA A 412 -14.42 2.23 -3.37
N GLN A 413 -13.91 1.28 -2.58
CA GLN A 413 -12.81 1.55 -1.66
C GLN A 413 -11.53 1.90 -2.42
N GLU A 414 -11.19 1.20 -3.51
CA GLU A 414 -10.02 1.51 -4.33
C GLU A 414 -10.11 2.90 -4.97
N VAL A 415 -11.30 3.32 -5.41
CA VAL A 415 -11.54 4.69 -5.88
C VAL A 415 -11.24 5.71 -4.78
N ILE A 416 -11.67 5.46 -3.54
CA ILE A 416 -11.38 6.35 -2.40
C ILE A 416 -9.88 6.45 -2.15
N LYS A 417 -9.16 5.32 -2.16
CA LYS A 417 -7.70 5.31 -1.96
C LYS A 417 -6.98 6.14 -3.01
N VAL A 418 -7.31 5.90 -4.28
CA VAL A 418 -6.72 6.61 -5.42
C VAL A 418 -7.07 8.10 -5.39
N ALA A 419 -8.33 8.45 -5.10
CA ALA A 419 -8.78 9.84 -5.06
C ALA A 419 -8.16 10.64 -3.90
N THR A 420 -7.90 9.99 -2.76
CA THR A 420 -7.40 10.66 -1.55
C THR A 420 -5.87 10.61 -1.42
N ASN A 421 -5.18 9.80 -2.24
CA ASN A 421 -3.75 9.47 -2.08
C ASN A 421 -3.45 8.90 -0.68
N GLN A 422 -4.40 8.17 -0.10
CA GLN A 422 -4.32 7.53 1.21
C GLN A 422 -4.53 6.03 1.09
N TYR A 423 -3.88 5.28 1.99
CA TYR A 423 -3.77 3.82 1.92
C TYR A 423 -3.08 3.35 0.63
N VAL A 424 -2.74 2.06 0.58
CA VAL A 424 -2.15 1.44 -0.62
C VAL A 424 -3.28 0.81 -1.45
N PRO A 425 -3.49 1.24 -2.70
CA PRO A 425 -4.41 0.59 -3.61
C PRO A 425 -3.95 -0.83 -3.99
N LEU A 426 -4.85 -1.62 -4.59
CA LEU A 426 -4.50 -2.91 -5.16
C LEU A 426 -3.38 -2.76 -6.20
N ASP A 427 -2.38 -3.66 -6.14
CA ASP A 427 -1.31 -3.65 -7.12
C ASP A 427 -1.71 -4.35 -8.41
N ASN A 428 -2.17 -3.55 -9.36
CA ASN A 428 -2.39 -3.91 -10.75
C ASN A 428 -3.68 -4.72 -10.99
N THR A 429 -3.70 -6.03 -10.70
CA THR A 429 -4.85 -6.91 -11.00
C THR A 429 -5.28 -7.70 -9.77
N PHE A 430 -6.59 -7.78 -9.58
CA PHE A 430 -7.25 -8.60 -8.58
C PHE A 430 -8.25 -9.55 -9.24
N ILE A 431 -8.22 -10.80 -8.81
CA ILE A 431 -9.20 -11.83 -9.19
C ILE A 431 -9.82 -12.38 -7.91
N TYR A 432 -11.14 -12.53 -7.93
CA TYR A 432 -11.91 -13.22 -6.93
C TYR A 432 -12.63 -14.41 -7.55
N ASP A 433 -12.57 -15.55 -6.87
CA ASP A 433 -13.27 -16.77 -7.22
C ASP A 433 -14.35 -17.07 -6.17
N GLY A 434 -15.61 -16.87 -6.56
CA GLY A 434 -16.77 -17.11 -5.71
C GLY A 434 -17.05 -18.59 -5.42
N HIS A 435 -16.43 -19.53 -6.14
CA HIS A 435 -16.55 -20.95 -5.82
C HIS A 435 -15.74 -21.31 -4.57
N THR A 436 -14.48 -20.85 -4.53
CA THR A 436 -13.54 -21.10 -3.42
C THR A 436 -13.59 -20.03 -2.34
N GLN A 437 -14.27 -18.89 -2.60
CA GLN A 437 -14.27 -17.70 -1.74
C GLN A 437 -12.87 -17.11 -1.54
N GLN A 438 -11.96 -17.36 -2.48
CA GLN A 438 -10.58 -16.88 -2.42
C GLN A 438 -10.37 -15.73 -3.40
N SER A 439 -9.35 -14.92 -3.12
CA SER A 439 -8.90 -13.88 -4.03
C SER A 439 -7.39 -13.77 -4.04
N ALA A 440 -6.84 -13.24 -5.13
CA ALA A 440 -5.43 -12.95 -5.23
C ALA A 440 -5.18 -11.65 -6.00
N VAL A 441 -4.09 -10.98 -5.61
CA VAL A 441 -3.56 -9.79 -6.28
C VAL A 441 -2.25 -10.16 -6.95
N PHE A 442 -2.06 -9.72 -8.20
CA PHE A 442 -0.82 -9.98 -8.92
C PHE A 442 -0.54 -8.90 -9.97
N ARG A 443 0.75 -8.70 -10.22
CA ARG A 443 1.24 -7.68 -11.15
C ARG A 443 1.45 -8.29 -12.54
N MET A 444 0.88 -7.65 -13.56
CA MET A 444 1.04 -7.99 -14.98
C MET A 444 2.12 -7.20 -15.70
#